data_AF-A0A972DVF2-F1
#
_entry.id   AF-A0A972DVF2-F1
#
_cell.length_a   1.000
_cell.length_b   1.000
_cell.length_c   1.000
_cell.angle_alpha   90.00
_cell.angle_beta   90.00
_cell.angle_gamma   90.00
#
_symmetry.space_group_name_H-M   'P 1'
#
loop_
_entity.id
_entity.type
_entity.pdbx_description
1 polymer ?
#
loop_
_entity_poly.entity_id
_entity_poly.type
_entity_poly.pdbx_seq_one_letter_code
_entity_poly.pdbx_strand_id
1 'polypeptide(L)'
;MVYRVVVVLALPWLVLGCSDGMRDPRARAAICARSWKVKGFTFDADTMTCAEMFERAQAIRNAAYWRQRGYAFDPNIMTAGQMDRRAAEFRKSGVKVYPPPLTMQTETAEAEATAPEAVPVPEAATETPTPARPEDAEIRRMLQKMTIVQVRKKYPHYNDMDDMELTHAIHGRYFREVPFADFARRFLGGRP
;
A
#
# COMPACT_ATOMS: atom_id res chain seq x y z
N MET A 1 -69.71 -38.42 1.63
CA MET A 1 -68.41 -39.14 1.53
C MET A 1 -67.53 -38.32 0.59
N VAL A 2 -66.79 -37.30 1.05
CA VAL A 2 -65.49 -37.33 1.75
C VAL A 2 -64.50 -38.31 1.12
N TYR A 3 -63.47 -37.79 0.43
CA TYR A 3 -62.04 -38.16 0.52
C TYR A 3 -61.24 -37.15 -0.35
N ARG A 4 -60.84 -35.98 0.21
CA ARG A 4 -59.49 -35.68 0.76
C ARG A 4 -58.40 -35.83 -0.30
N VAL A 5 -58.00 -34.77 -1.01
CA VAL A 5 -56.92 -33.83 -0.63
C VAL A 5 -55.81 -34.52 0.16
N VAL A 6 -54.63 -34.65 -0.45
CA VAL A 6 -53.28 -34.36 0.11
C VAL A 6 -52.29 -34.68 -1.01
N VAL A 7 -51.98 -33.64 -1.80
CA VAL A 7 -50.75 -33.56 -2.60
C VAL A 7 -49.80 -32.70 -1.76
N VAL A 8 -48.52 -33.06 -1.79
CA VAL A 8 -47.40 -32.38 -1.14
C VAL A 8 -47.32 -32.59 0.37
N LEU A 9 -46.26 -33.26 0.81
CA LEU A 9 -45.33 -32.84 1.87
C LEU A 9 -44.33 -33.97 2.12
N ALA A 10 -43.47 -34.22 1.12
CA ALA A 10 -42.18 -34.84 1.36
C ALA A 10 -41.13 -33.73 1.26
N LEU A 11 -40.27 -33.67 2.28
CA LEU A 11 -39.04 -32.87 2.38
C LEU A 11 -39.18 -31.39 2.80
N PRO A 12 -39.55 -31.07 4.05
CA PRO A 12 -38.73 -30.09 4.76
C PRO A 12 -37.35 -30.75 5.03
N TRP A 13 -36.30 -30.00 5.35
CA TRP A 13 -34.93 -30.51 5.64
C TRP A 13 -33.92 -30.57 4.48
N LEU A 14 -34.00 -29.68 3.49
CA LEU A 14 -32.87 -29.40 2.58
C LEU A 14 -32.68 -27.90 2.30
N VAL A 15 -32.83 -27.04 3.32
CA VAL A 15 -32.52 -25.61 3.19
C VAL A 15 -31.64 -25.08 4.34
N LEU A 16 -30.89 -25.96 5.01
CA LEU A 16 -29.78 -25.56 5.86
C LEU A 16 -28.49 -26.10 5.24
N GLY A 17 -27.64 -25.22 4.70
CA GLY A 17 -26.24 -25.57 4.48
C GLY A 17 -25.58 -25.12 3.18
N CYS A 18 -25.82 -23.90 2.67
CA CYS A 18 -25.02 -23.35 1.57
C CYS A 18 -24.53 -21.90 1.83
N SER A 19 -24.25 -21.54 3.09
CA SER A 19 -23.67 -20.22 3.41
C SER A 19 -22.36 -20.27 4.20
N ASP A 20 -21.83 -21.45 4.53
CA ASP A 20 -20.62 -21.59 5.35
C ASP A 20 -19.31 -21.35 4.58
N GLY A 21 -19.34 -21.35 3.23
CA GLY A 21 -18.15 -21.11 2.41
C GLY A 21 -17.50 -19.72 2.58
N MET A 22 -18.23 -18.74 3.13
CA MET A 22 -17.68 -17.40 3.44
C MET A 22 -17.12 -17.26 4.87
N ARG A 23 -17.32 -18.27 5.73
CA ARG A 23 -16.85 -18.24 7.13
C ARG A 23 -15.53 -18.98 7.34
N ASP A 24 -15.09 -19.80 6.40
CA ASP A 24 -13.78 -20.46 6.48
C ASP A 24 -12.65 -19.47 6.15
N PRO A 25 -11.79 -19.11 7.13
CA PRO A 25 -10.66 -18.22 6.90
C PRO A 25 -9.65 -18.77 5.89
N ARG A 26 -9.50 -20.11 5.78
CA ARG A 26 -8.57 -20.73 4.82
C ARG A 26 -9.10 -20.64 3.39
N ALA A 27 -10.38 -20.92 3.17
CA ALA A 27 -11.02 -20.70 1.87
C ALA A 27 -10.87 -19.25 1.39
N ARG A 28 -11.03 -18.27 2.30
CA ARG A 28 -10.81 -16.85 2.00
C ARG A 28 -9.34 -16.55 1.68
N ALA A 29 -8.39 -17.08 2.46
CA ALA A 29 -6.97 -16.93 2.19
C ALA A 29 -6.57 -17.48 0.81
N ALA A 30 -7.10 -18.65 0.43
CA ALA A 30 -6.84 -19.25 -0.88
C ALA A 30 -7.37 -18.38 -2.04
N ILE A 31 -8.56 -17.78 -1.88
CA ILE A 31 -9.10 -16.81 -2.86
C ILE A 31 -8.16 -15.59 -2.96
N CYS A 32 -7.72 -15.04 -1.84
CA CYS A 32 -6.83 -13.89 -1.84
C CYS A 32 -5.47 -14.22 -2.47
N ALA A 33 -4.85 -15.35 -2.14
CA ALA A 33 -3.59 -15.81 -2.75
C ALA A 33 -3.70 -15.90 -4.29
N ARG A 34 -4.78 -16.50 -4.80
CA ARG A 34 -5.04 -16.55 -6.25
C ARG A 34 -5.17 -15.16 -6.87
N SER A 35 -5.88 -14.25 -6.19
CA SER A 35 -6.05 -12.86 -6.65
C SER A 35 -4.75 -12.06 -6.65
N TRP A 36 -3.78 -12.43 -5.80
CA TRP A 36 -2.46 -11.83 -5.73
C TRP A 36 -1.50 -12.42 -6.77
N LYS A 37 -1.63 -13.72 -7.08
CA LYS A 37 -0.86 -14.40 -8.11
C LYS A 37 -0.99 -13.76 -9.49
N VAL A 38 -2.22 -13.37 -9.88
CA VAL A 38 -2.45 -12.64 -11.14
C VAL A 38 -1.83 -11.23 -11.15
N LYS A 39 -1.51 -10.68 -9.97
CA LYS A 39 -0.81 -9.39 -9.80
C LYS A 39 0.71 -9.56 -9.63
N GLY A 40 1.24 -10.76 -9.84
CA GLY A 40 2.67 -11.06 -9.72
C GLY A 40 3.16 -11.38 -8.31
N PHE A 41 2.27 -11.56 -7.32
CA PHE A 41 2.65 -11.92 -5.96
C PHE A 41 2.35 -13.39 -5.68
N THR A 42 3.33 -14.11 -5.14
CA THR A 42 3.12 -15.50 -4.69
C THR A 42 3.07 -15.51 -3.17
N PHE A 43 1.90 -15.87 -2.63
CA PHE A 43 1.68 -16.04 -1.20
C PHE A 43 1.13 -17.42 -0.90
N ASP A 44 1.47 -17.94 0.26
CA ASP A 44 0.95 -19.19 0.78
C ASP A 44 -0.30 -18.93 1.63
N ALA A 45 -1.42 -19.54 1.25
CA ALA A 45 -2.70 -19.40 1.91
C ALA A 45 -2.84 -20.25 3.18
N ASP A 46 -1.95 -21.25 3.36
CA ASP A 46 -1.95 -22.09 4.56
C ASP A 46 -1.27 -21.38 5.74
N THR A 47 -0.37 -20.43 5.44
CA THR A 47 0.44 -19.70 6.41
C THR A 47 0.15 -18.20 6.48
N MET A 48 -0.58 -17.63 5.50
CA MET A 48 -0.95 -16.21 5.51
C MET A 48 -2.46 -16.00 5.37
N THR A 49 -2.98 -15.05 6.14
CA THR A 49 -4.32 -14.50 5.96
C THR A 49 -4.37 -13.52 4.79
N CYS A 50 -5.58 -13.25 4.30
CA CYS A 50 -5.77 -12.23 3.26
C CYS A 50 -5.24 -10.83 3.65
N ALA A 51 -5.35 -10.47 4.94
CA ALA A 51 -4.84 -9.21 5.46
C ALA A 51 -3.31 -9.17 5.44
N GLU A 52 -2.64 -10.24 5.91
CA GLU A 52 -1.18 -10.32 5.88
C GLU A 52 -0.62 -10.31 4.45
N MET A 53 -1.29 -10.97 3.51
CA MET A 53 -0.94 -10.90 2.08
C MET A 53 -1.04 -9.47 1.55
N PHE A 54 -2.11 -8.75 1.90
CA PHE A 54 -2.28 -7.36 1.50
C PHE A 54 -1.19 -6.47 2.09
N GLU A 55 -0.91 -6.58 3.38
CA GLU A 55 0.17 -5.81 4.04
C GLU A 55 1.55 -6.15 3.47
N ARG A 56 1.83 -7.43 3.21
CA ARG A 56 3.09 -7.87 2.58
C ARG A 56 3.22 -7.36 1.15
N ALA A 57 2.15 -7.41 0.36
CA ALA A 57 2.15 -6.87 -1.00
C ALA A 57 2.43 -5.35 -0.98
N GLN A 58 1.80 -4.62 -0.06
CA GLN A 58 2.08 -3.20 0.14
C GLN A 58 3.54 -2.95 0.53
N ALA A 59 4.09 -3.70 1.48
CA ALA A 59 5.49 -3.59 1.89
C ALA A 59 6.45 -3.81 0.71
N ILE A 60 6.23 -4.87 -0.09
CA ILE A 60 7.05 -5.17 -1.28
C ILE A 60 6.99 -4.02 -2.29
N ARG A 61 5.79 -3.53 -2.60
CA ARG A 61 5.59 -2.41 -3.54
C ARG A 61 6.25 -1.14 -3.03
N ASN A 62 6.08 -0.82 -1.75
CA ASN A 62 6.66 0.37 -1.14
C ASN A 62 8.20 0.30 -1.07
N ALA A 63 8.76 -0.89 -0.80
CA ALA A 63 10.19 -1.12 -0.87
C ALA A 63 10.74 -0.86 -2.28
N ALA A 64 10.02 -1.28 -3.32
CA ALA A 64 10.41 -0.98 -4.71
C ALA A 64 10.34 0.53 -5.02
N TYR A 65 9.28 1.21 -4.57
CA TYR A 65 9.12 2.66 -4.68
C TYR A 65 10.28 3.42 -4.03
N TRP A 66 10.69 3.02 -2.83
CA TRP A 66 11.78 3.65 -2.08
C TRP A 66 13.16 3.30 -2.64
N ARG A 67 13.34 2.09 -3.19
CA ARG A 67 14.60 1.67 -3.82
C ARG A 67 14.95 2.58 -5.00
N GLN A 68 13.98 2.98 -5.81
CA GLN A 68 14.18 3.94 -6.90
C GLN A 68 14.60 5.34 -6.42
N ARG A 69 14.41 5.64 -5.13
CA ARG A 69 14.75 6.91 -4.47
C ARG A 69 16.00 6.81 -3.58
N GLY A 70 16.76 5.72 -3.71
CA GLY A 70 17.98 5.50 -2.96
C GLY A 70 17.80 4.82 -1.60
N TYR A 71 16.59 4.42 -1.20
CA TYR A 71 16.35 3.75 0.07
C TYR A 71 15.94 2.28 -0.13
N ALA A 72 16.87 1.37 0.08
CA ALA A 72 16.64 -0.07 0.05
C ALA A 72 16.18 -0.56 1.43
N PHE A 73 14.87 -0.81 1.55
CA PHE A 73 14.27 -1.47 2.71
C PHE A 73 13.94 -2.94 2.43
N ASP A 74 13.92 -3.77 3.48
CA ASP A 74 13.49 -5.16 3.39
C ASP A 74 11.99 -5.29 3.74
N PRO A 75 11.13 -5.66 2.77
CA PRO A 75 9.69 -5.81 2.98
C PRO A 75 9.28 -7.05 3.77
N ASN A 76 10.22 -7.96 4.09
CA ASN A 76 9.93 -9.12 4.92
C ASN A 76 9.93 -8.79 6.42
N ILE A 77 10.64 -7.73 6.81
CA ILE A 77 10.82 -7.33 8.21
C ILE A 77 10.29 -5.91 8.50
N MET A 78 10.01 -5.10 7.47
CA MET A 78 9.41 -3.78 7.60
C MET A 78 8.07 -3.69 6.87
N THR A 79 7.08 -3.09 7.53
CA THR A 79 5.82 -2.69 6.89
C THR A 79 6.04 -1.44 6.03
N ALA A 80 5.14 -1.20 5.06
CA ALA A 80 5.20 -0.01 4.22
C ALA A 80 5.24 1.29 5.05
N GLY A 81 4.41 1.40 6.09
CA GLY A 81 4.39 2.59 6.96
C GLY A 81 5.66 2.79 7.78
N GLN A 82 6.34 1.72 8.20
CA GLN A 82 7.66 1.81 8.84
C GLN A 82 8.71 2.34 7.86
N MET A 83 8.69 1.87 6.60
CA MET A 83 9.59 2.38 5.55
C MET A 83 9.34 3.87 5.28
N ASP A 84 8.08 4.29 5.18
CA ASP A 84 7.73 5.71 4.92
C ASP A 84 8.25 6.63 6.02
N ARG A 85 8.04 6.26 7.28
CA ARG A 85 8.54 7.01 8.43
C ARG A 85 10.06 7.08 8.39
N ARG A 86 10.72 5.95 8.15
CA ARG A 86 12.18 5.89 8.10
C ARG A 86 12.76 6.70 6.93
N ALA A 87 12.15 6.63 5.75
CA ALA A 87 12.51 7.46 4.60
C ALA A 87 12.25 8.94 4.86
N ALA A 88 11.19 9.30 5.58
CA ALA A 88 10.94 10.68 5.99
C ALA A 88 12.02 11.18 6.97
N GLU A 89 12.43 10.36 7.94
CA GLU A 89 13.56 10.65 8.84
C GLU A 89 14.86 10.85 8.07
N PHE A 90 15.23 9.90 7.20
CA PHE A 90 16.44 10.00 6.38
C PHE A 90 16.48 11.28 5.54
N ARG A 91 15.37 11.62 4.89
CA ARG A 91 15.28 12.88 4.13
C ARG A 91 15.47 14.11 5.02
N LYS A 92 14.86 14.13 6.21
CA LYS A 92 15.05 15.23 7.18
C LYS A 92 16.50 15.34 7.67
N SER A 93 17.19 14.21 7.82
CA SER A 93 18.58 14.14 8.25
C SER A 93 19.59 14.24 7.12
N GLY A 94 19.16 14.49 5.87
CA GLY A 94 20.05 14.63 4.71
C GLY A 94 20.64 13.31 4.17
N VAL A 95 20.21 12.15 4.66
CA VAL A 95 20.62 10.84 4.15
C VAL A 95 19.98 10.62 2.79
N LYS A 96 20.80 10.59 1.73
CA LYS A 96 20.33 10.41 0.33
C LYS A 96 20.23 8.96 -0.10
N VAL A 97 21.05 8.07 0.48
CA VAL A 97 21.10 6.65 0.15
C VAL A 97 21.09 5.82 1.43
N TYR A 98 20.27 4.78 1.48
CA TYR A 98 20.20 3.80 2.55
C TYR A 98 20.09 2.38 1.96
N PRO A 99 20.79 1.37 2.51
CA PRO A 99 21.84 1.51 3.52
C PRO A 99 23.03 2.33 2.98
N PRO A 100 23.84 2.95 3.86
CA PRO A 100 25.03 3.65 3.42
C PRO A 100 25.96 2.68 2.69
N PRO A 101 26.67 3.13 1.63
CA PRO A 101 27.69 2.34 0.97
C PRO A 101 28.69 1.80 2.00
N LEU A 102 29.15 0.55 1.81
CA LEU A 102 30.03 -0.14 2.76
C LEU A 102 31.34 0.62 3.04
N THR A 103 31.74 1.55 2.17
CA THR A 103 32.89 2.44 2.39
C THR A 103 32.75 3.37 3.60
N MET A 104 31.53 3.73 4.00
CA MET A 104 31.27 4.58 5.17
C MET A 104 31.22 3.82 6.51
N GLN A 105 31.22 2.48 6.51
CA GLN A 105 31.14 1.69 7.75
C GLN A 105 32.51 1.42 8.39
N THR A 106 33.60 1.68 7.66
CA THR A 106 34.98 1.53 8.13
C THR A 106 35.59 2.83 8.68
N GLU A 107 34.99 3.99 8.46
CA GLU A 107 35.59 5.30 8.83
C GLU A 107 35.02 5.94 10.10
N THR A 108 34.00 5.37 10.76
CA THR A 108 33.49 5.92 12.04
C THR A 108 34.29 5.48 13.28
N ALA A 109 35.47 4.88 13.11
CA ALA A 109 36.31 4.44 14.23
C ALA A 109 37.58 5.28 14.45
N GLU A 110 38.08 6.05 13.47
CA GLU A 110 39.33 6.80 13.65
C GLU A 110 39.32 8.12 12.87
N ALA A 111 39.98 9.13 13.48
CA ALA A 111 40.37 10.43 12.93
C ALA A 111 39.38 11.60 13.10
N GLU A 112 39.40 12.12 14.32
CA GLU A 112 39.52 13.56 14.57
C GLU A 112 40.66 14.19 13.74
N ALA A 113 40.43 15.43 13.28
CA ALA A 113 41.38 16.45 12.79
C ALA A 113 41.39 16.80 11.29
N THR A 114 41.16 18.09 11.06
CA THR A 114 41.60 18.94 9.92
C THR A 114 40.54 19.28 8.86
N ALA A 115 39.98 20.50 9.01
CA ALA A 115 39.54 21.38 7.91
C ALA A 115 40.77 22.09 7.30
N PRO A 116 40.74 22.76 6.11
CA PRO A 116 39.58 23.38 5.48
C PRO A 116 39.52 23.33 3.91
N GLU A 117 38.54 24.07 3.36
CA GLU A 117 38.62 24.87 2.10
C GLU A 117 37.64 24.55 0.94
N ALA A 118 36.50 25.24 0.97
CA ALA A 118 35.90 26.14 -0.05
C ALA A 118 35.55 25.68 -1.52
N VAL A 119 34.22 25.54 -1.77
CA VAL A 119 33.34 25.99 -2.92
C VAL A 119 33.66 25.67 -4.40
N PRO A 120 32.69 25.69 -5.36
CA PRO A 120 31.22 25.85 -5.26
C PRO A 120 30.33 24.84 -6.06
N VAL A 121 29.10 24.69 -5.54
CA VAL A 121 27.76 24.62 -6.18
C VAL A 121 27.71 24.39 -7.71
N PRO A 122 26.82 23.47 -8.17
CA PRO A 122 25.66 23.99 -8.89
C PRO A 122 24.33 23.59 -8.22
N GLU A 123 23.46 24.57 -8.27
CA GLU A 123 22.11 24.72 -7.77
C GLU A 123 21.18 23.76 -8.53
N ALA A 124 20.38 22.97 -7.82
CA ALA A 124 19.21 22.33 -8.41
C ALA A 124 18.14 22.07 -7.34
N ALA A 125 17.20 23.02 -7.29
CA ALA A 125 15.82 22.91 -6.84
C ALA A 125 15.57 22.39 -5.41
N THR A 126 15.57 23.33 -4.46
CA THR A 126 14.57 23.35 -3.40
C THR A 126 13.17 23.20 -3.99
N GLU A 127 12.58 22.01 -3.87
CA GLU A 127 11.11 21.89 -3.94
C GLU A 127 10.52 22.52 -2.69
N THR A 128 10.26 23.82 -2.78
CA THR A 128 9.35 24.54 -1.91
C THR A 128 8.03 23.76 -1.85
N PRO A 129 7.39 23.57 -0.66
CA PRO A 129 6.06 23.00 -0.61
C PRO A 129 5.14 23.89 -1.43
N THR A 130 4.66 23.39 -2.58
CA THR A 130 3.68 24.10 -3.40
C THR A 130 2.51 24.51 -2.51
N PRO A 131 2.17 25.81 -2.42
CA PRO A 131 1.02 26.26 -1.66
C PRO A 131 -0.21 25.48 -2.15
N ALA A 132 -0.91 24.82 -1.23
CA ALA A 132 -2.11 24.05 -1.56
C ALA A 132 -3.11 24.98 -2.25
N ARG A 133 -3.37 24.76 -3.53
CA ARG A 133 -4.32 25.58 -4.27
C ARG A 133 -5.73 25.29 -3.74
N PRO A 134 -6.65 26.26 -3.72
CA PRO A 134 -7.99 26.06 -3.18
C PRO A 134 -8.71 24.87 -3.83
N GLU A 135 -8.47 24.59 -5.12
CA GLU A 135 -8.97 23.40 -5.81
C GLU A 135 -8.43 22.07 -5.25
N ASP A 136 -7.21 22.05 -4.69
CA ASP A 136 -6.60 20.84 -4.14
C ASP A 136 -7.30 20.44 -2.82
N ALA A 137 -7.88 21.39 -2.07
CA ALA A 137 -8.61 21.10 -0.84
C ALA A 137 -9.94 20.36 -1.10
N GLU A 138 -10.66 20.74 -2.16
CA GLU A 138 -11.90 20.08 -2.54
C GLU A 138 -11.64 18.69 -3.13
N ILE A 139 -10.64 18.56 -3.99
CA ILE A 139 -10.19 17.26 -4.52
C ILE A 139 -9.76 16.34 -3.38
N ARG A 140 -9.01 16.84 -2.40
CA ARG A 140 -8.60 16.08 -1.22
C ARG A 140 -9.80 15.58 -0.41
N ARG A 141 -10.79 16.44 -0.12
CA ARG A 141 -12.03 16.04 0.59
C ARG A 141 -12.82 14.98 -0.16
N MET A 142 -12.87 15.07 -1.48
CA MET A 142 -13.51 14.07 -2.33
C MET A 142 -12.76 12.73 -2.28
N LEU A 143 -11.43 12.74 -2.48
CA LEU A 143 -10.58 11.54 -2.45
C LEU A 143 -10.53 10.89 -1.05
N GLN A 144 -10.82 11.64 0.01
CA GLN A 144 -10.98 11.12 1.36
C GLN A 144 -12.24 10.24 1.52
N LYS A 145 -13.20 10.32 0.61
CA LYS A 145 -14.43 9.52 0.63
C LYS A 145 -14.49 8.47 -0.49
N MET A 146 -13.47 8.44 -1.36
CA MET A 146 -13.43 7.53 -2.51
C MET A 146 -12.47 6.36 -2.30
N THR A 147 -12.80 5.23 -2.94
CA THR A 147 -11.89 4.10 -3.19
C THR A 147 -11.25 4.21 -4.57
N ILE A 148 -10.20 3.44 -4.81
CA ILE A 148 -9.53 3.43 -6.12
C ILE A 148 -10.48 3.06 -7.27
N VAL A 149 -11.42 2.13 -7.02
CA VAL A 149 -12.44 1.73 -8.01
C VAL A 149 -13.34 2.91 -8.37
N GLN A 150 -13.73 3.72 -7.39
CA GLN A 150 -14.55 4.90 -7.62
C GLN A 150 -13.75 6.00 -8.35
N VAL A 151 -12.46 6.14 -8.05
CA VAL A 151 -11.58 7.07 -8.78
C VAL A 151 -11.44 6.66 -10.24
N ARG A 152 -11.18 5.38 -10.54
CA ARG A 152 -11.12 4.88 -11.94
C ARG A 152 -12.42 5.07 -12.70
N LYS A 153 -13.56 4.83 -12.04
CA LYS A 153 -14.87 5.08 -12.64
C LYS A 153 -15.09 6.56 -12.97
N LYS A 154 -14.63 7.47 -12.10
CA LYS A 154 -14.79 8.92 -12.28
C LYS A 154 -13.75 9.51 -13.24
N TYR A 155 -12.55 8.94 -13.29
CA TYR A 155 -11.44 9.40 -14.10
C TYR A 155 -10.87 8.26 -14.96
N PRO A 156 -11.59 7.86 -16.04
CA PRO A 156 -11.19 6.70 -16.85
C PRO A 156 -9.86 6.86 -17.57
N HIS A 157 -9.36 8.09 -17.73
CA HIS A 157 -8.07 8.38 -18.34
C HIS A 157 -6.87 7.93 -17.50
N TYR A 158 -7.08 7.48 -16.25
CA TYR A 158 -6.05 6.82 -15.45
C TYR A 158 -6.14 5.29 -15.50
N ASN A 159 -6.99 4.71 -16.35
CA ASN A 159 -7.20 3.24 -16.43
C ASN A 159 -5.98 2.46 -16.92
N ASP A 160 -5.06 3.12 -17.60
CA ASP A 160 -3.77 2.61 -18.06
C ASP A 160 -2.71 2.57 -16.95
N MET A 161 -2.80 3.46 -15.96
CA MET A 161 -1.90 3.52 -14.81
C MET A 161 -2.15 2.38 -13.82
N ASP A 162 -1.11 1.80 -13.23
CA ASP A 162 -1.24 0.78 -12.18
C ASP A 162 -1.92 1.34 -10.91
N ASP A 163 -2.65 0.49 -10.19
CA ASP A 163 -3.36 0.88 -8.95
C ASP A 163 -2.42 1.49 -7.91
N MET A 164 -1.20 0.96 -7.76
CA MET A 164 -0.24 1.48 -6.80
C MET A 164 0.39 2.76 -7.26
N GLU A 165 0.70 2.87 -8.54
CA GLU A 165 1.25 4.09 -9.12
C GLU A 165 0.26 5.24 -8.96
N LEU A 166 -1.01 5.00 -9.28
CA LEU A 166 -2.09 5.96 -9.06
C LEU A 166 -2.26 6.30 -7.57
N THR A 167 -2.17 5.30 -6.69
CA THR A 167 -2.26 5.52 -5.24
C THR A 167 -1.08 6.37 -4.73
N HIS A 168 0.15 6.11 -5.20
CA HIS A 168 1.33 6.91 -4.85
C HIS A 168 1.23 8.34 -5.39
N ALA A 169 0.74 8.53 -6.62
CA ALA A 169 0.54 9.86 -7.20
C ALA A 169 -0.48 10.67 -6.41
N ILE A 170 -1.63 10.07 -6.07
CA ILE A 170 -2.67 10.71 -5.25
C ILE A 170 -2.15 11.01 -3.84
N HIS A 171 -1.47 10.05 -3.22
CA HIS A 171 -0.89 10.22 -1.89
C HIS A 171 0.16 11.33 -1.87
N GLY A 172 1.10 11.28 -2.80
CA GLY A 172 2.20 12.24 -2.92
C GLY A 172 1.72 13.66 -3.24
N ARG A 173 0.53 13.83 -3.81
CA ARG A 173 -0.02 15.16 -4.09
C ARG A 173 -0.96 15.68 -3.00
N TYR A 174 -1.82 14.82 -2.46
CA TYR A 174 -2.95 15.26 -1.62
C TYR A 174 -2.88 14.77 -0.16
N PHE A 175 -2.04 13.77 0.14
CA PHE A 175 -2.02 13.11 1.45
C PHE A 175 -0.60 12.83 1.97
N ARG A 176 0.39 13.67 1.60
CA ARG A 176 1.80 13.51 2.00
C ARG A 176 2.00 13.42 3.51
N GLU A 177 1.09 14.02 4.26
CA GLU A 177 1.08 14.06 5.72
C GLU A 177 0.61 12.75 6.37
N VAL A 178 -0.15 11.93 5.64
CA VAL A 178 -0.60 10.62 6.10
C VAL A 178 0.45 9.58 5.69
N PRO A 179 0.80 8.57 6.51
CA PRO A 179 1.61 7.46 6.05
C PRO A 179 0.97 6.77 4.84
N PHE A 180 1.76 6.39 3.82
CA PHE A 180 1.21 5.84 2.57
C PHE A 180 0.43 4.55 2.84
N ALA A 181 0.93 3.69 3.74
CA ALA A 181 0.24 2.46 4.13
C ALA A 181 -1.19 2.70 4.65
N ASP A 182 -1.38 3.71 5.52
CA ASP A 182 -2.69 4.02 6.09
C ASP A 182 -3.65 4.55 5.02
N PHE A 183 -3.14 5.43 4.16
CA PHE A 183 -3.89 5.91 3.00
C PHE A 183 -4.27 4.76 2.06
N ALA A 184 -3.30 3.91 1.69
CA ALA A 184 -3.46 2.80 0.77
C ALA A 184 -4.42 1.73 1.31
N ARG A 185 -4.41 1.44 2.61
CA ARG A 185 -5.36 0.52 3.24
C ARG A 185 -6.80 0.98 3.03
N ARG A 186 -7.08 2.26 3.29
CA ARG A 186 -8.40 2.87 3.06
C ARG A 186 -8.75 2.93 1.57
N PHE A 187 -7.81 3.37 0.75
CA PHE A 187 -8.04 3.70 -0.65
C PHE A 187 -8.14 2.47 -1.56
N LEU A 188 -7.27 1.46 -1.35
CA LEU A 188 -7.22 0.20 -2.11
C LEU A 188 -8.09 -0.91 -1.49
N GLY A 189 -8.13 -1.00 -0.16
CA GLY A 189 -8.72 -2.13 0.56
C GLY A 189 -10.23 -2.05 0.81
N GLY A 190 -10.93 -1.13 0.16
CA GLY A 190 -12.25 -0.63 0.58
C GLY A 190 -13.25 -1.64 1.16
N ARG A 191 -13.51 -1.50 2.47
CA ARG A 191 -14.82 -1.11 3.02
C ARG A 191 -14.60 -0.20 4.27
N PRO A 192 -15.58 0.65 4.64
CA PRO A 192 -15.42 1.73 5.61
C PRO A 192 -15.02 1.25 7.00
#